data_AF-A0A355QC33-F1
#
_entry.id   AF-A0A355QC33-F1
#
_cell.length_a   1.000
_cell.length_b   1.000
_cell.length_c   1.000
_cell.angle_alpha   90.00
_cell.angle_beta   90.00
_cell.angle_gamma   90.00
#
_symmetry.space_group_name_H-M   'P 1'
#
loop_
_entity.id
_entity.type
_entity.pdbx_description
1 polymer ?
#
loop_
_entity_poly.entity_id
_entity_poly.type
_entity_poly.pdbx_seq_one_letter_code
_entity_poly.pdbx_strand_id
1 'polypeptide(L)'
;MAASMVHRHRDVQGGTARAAVFGISDGLVSNVALILGIAGASTDPSFVRLAGVSGLLAGAISMAAGEYVSLKAQAELVERELEIERISIAENPEAEEAELAAIYVERGLDPEQAGRVAAELMSDPEVALEVHAREELGVDPSQLGNPVAAATASFLAFAVGAFVPLVPWLVGSGTGAVWASAVSGVGAAALVGGLLARLTERSVVRMVVRQLLVAGGACMATYAIGGVLGASVA
;
A
#
# COMPACT_ATOMS: atom_id res chain seq x y z
N MET A 1 23.30 23.66 -24.57
CA MET A 1 22.68 22.42 -25.08
C MET A 1 21.85 21.83 -23.96
N ALA A 2 20.53 21.73 -24.15
CA ALA A 2 19.64 21.17 -23.15
C ALA A 2 19.89 19.65 -23.04
N ALA A 3 20.28 19.18 -21.84
CA ALA A 3 20.29 17.76 -21.54
C ALA A 3 18.85 17.27 -21.54
N SER A 4 18.49 16.48 -22.55
CA SER A 4 17.22 15.74 -22.54
C SER A 4 17.27 14.74 -21.38
N MET A 5 16.42 14.91 -20.35
CA MET A 5 16.16 13.86 -19.37
C MET A 5 15.59 12.65 -20.12
N VAL A 6 16.42 11.61 -20.30
CA VAL A 6 16.11 10.44 -21.13
C VAL A 6 15.12 9.50 -20.44
N HIS A 7 15.02 9.52 -19.12
CA HIS A 7 14.14 8.60 -18.38
C HIS A 7 13.26 9.33 -17.35
N ARG A 8 11.94 9.17 -17.49
CA ARG A 8 10.96 9.56 -16.48
C ARG A 8 10.58 8.30 -15.70
N HIS A 9 11.22 8.08 -14.57
CA HIS A 9 10.83 7.00 -13.67
C HIS A 9 9.50 7.35 -13.01
N ARG A 10 8.56 6.39 -12.99
CA ARG A 10 7.36 6.53 -12.16
C ARG A 10 7.80 6.60 -10.71
N ASP A 11 7.20 7.50 -9.94
CA ASP A 11 7.37 7.51 -8.50
C ASP A 11 6.84 6.19 -7.94
N VAL A 12 7.77 5.32 -7.56
CA VAL A 12 7.50 4.00 -6.95
C VAL A 12 7.47 4.12 -5.42
N GLN A 13 7.95 5.24 -4.87
CA GLN A 13 8.13 5.45 -3.43
C GLN A 13 6.97 6.22 -2.79
N GLY A 14 6.26 7.07 -3.54
CA GLY A 14 5.24 8.02 -3.04
C GLY A 14 3.98 7.45 -2.37
N GLY A 15 3.95 6.16 -2.02
CA GLY A 15 2.97 5.49 -1.15
C GLY A 15 1.55 5.35 -1.71
N THR A 16 1.09 6.34 -2.48
CA THR A 16 -0.29 6.54 -2.91
C THR A 16 -0.75 5.47 -3.91
N ALA A 17 0.09 5.13 -4.88
CA ALA A 17 -0.21 4.07 -5.85
C ALA A 17 -0.29 2.69 -5.15
N ARG A 18 0.63 2.43 -4.21
CA ARG A 18 0.64 1.21 -3.39
C ARG A 18 -0.63 1.14 -2.54
N ALA A 19 -0.98 2.24 -1.86
CA ALA A 19 -2.17 2.35 -1.02
C ALA A 19 -3.46 2.10 -1.83
N ALA A 20 -3.57 2.67 -3.03
CA ALA A 20 -4.74 2.45 -3.90
C ALA A 20 -4.84 0.99 -4.39
N VAL A 21 -3.74 0.39 -4.83
CA VAL A 21 -3.70 -1.02 -5.26
C VAL A 21 -4.08 -1.98 -4.14
N PHE A 22 -3.55 -1.72 -2.95
CA PHE A 22 -3.88 -2.49 -1.76
C PHE A 22 -5.35 -2.30 -1.39
N GLY A 23 -5.86 -1.05 -1.42
CA GLY A 23 -7.24 -0.71 -1.11
C GLY A 23 -8.27 -1.39 -2.01
N ILE A 24 -8.12 -1.29 -3.32
CA ILE A 24 -9.08 -1.94 -4.24
C ILE A 24 -9.10 -3.46 -4.08
N SER A 25 -7.94 -4.06 -3.81
CA SER A 25 -7.82 -5.51 -3.64
C SER A 25 -8.45 -5.96 -2.32
N ASP A 26 -8.15 -5.25 -1.23
CA ASP A 26 -8.65 -5.57 0.10
C ASP A 26 -10.16 -5.33 0.22
N GLY A 27 -10.65 -4.18 -0.26
CA GLY A 27 -12.08 -3.85 -0.26
C GLY A 27 -12.91 -4.85 -1.06
N LEU A 28 -12.41 -5.27 -2.23
CA LEU A 28 -13.06 -6.30 -3.03
C LEU A 28 -13.11 -7.64 -2.28
N VAL A 29 -11.97 -8.13 -1.80
CA VAL A 29 -11.88 -9.46 -1.17
C VAL A 29 -12.68 -9.51 0.13
N SER A 30 -12.48 -8.52 1.01
CA SER A 30 -13.14 -8.46 2.32
C SER A 30 -14.66 -8.36 2.18
N ASN A 31 -15.18 -7.50 1.29
CA ASN A 31 -16.63 -7.31 1.20
C ASN A 31 -17.33 -8.44 0.41
N VAL A 32 -16.69 -9.05 -0.60
CA VAL A 32 -17.20 -10.29 -1.21
C VAL A 32 -17.30 -11.38 -0.14
N ALA A 33 -16.23 -11.59 0.63
CA ALA A 33 -16.16 -12.62 1.66
C ALA A 33 -17.22 -12.40 2.75
N LEU A 34 -17.38 -11.16 3.23
CA LEU A 34 -18.42 -10.79 4.20
C LEU A 34 -19.84 -11.07 3.66
N ILE A 35 -20.14 -10.59 2.44
CA ILE A 35 -21.45 -10.76 1.82
C ILE A 35 -21.78 -12.23 1.60
N LEU A 36 -20.83 -13.04 1.10
CA LEU A 36 -21.05 -14.47 0.88
C LEU A 36 -21.15 -15.25 2.20
N GLY A 37 -20.35 -14.90 3.21
CA GLY A 37 -20.45 -15.51 4.54
C GLY A 37 -21.81 -15.28 5.18
N ILE A 38 -22.33 -14.05 5.09
CA ILE A 38 -23.67 -13.72 5.61
C ILE A 38 -24.76 -14.38 4.78
N ALA A 39 -24.64 -14.37 3.45
CA ALA A 39 -25.58 -15.03 2.55
C ALA A 39 -25.66 -16.55 2.79
N GLY A 40 -24.58 -17.16 3.29
CA GLY A 40 -24.56 -18.57 3.72
C GLY A 40 -25.38 -18.84 4.99
N ALA A 41 -25.57 -17.84 5.85
CA ALA A 41 -26.36 -17.94 7.08
C ALA A 41 -27.81 -17.44 6.92
N SER A 42 -28.03 -16.38 6.14
CA SER A 42 -29.36 -15.81 5.87
C SER A 42 -29.41 -15.17 4.48
N THR A 43 -30.53 -15.37 3.78
CA THR A 43 -30.77 -14.78 2.45
C THR A 43 -31.61 -13.50 2.49
N ASP A 44 -31.89 -12.95 3.68
CA ASP A 44 -32.58 -11.66 3.82
C ASP A 44 -31.74 -10.54 3.18
N PRO A 45 -32.23 -9.92 2.07
CA PRO A 45 -31.50 -8.87 1.37
C PRO A 45 -31.26 -7.64 2.24
N SER A 46 -32.12 -7.36 3.22
CA SER A 46 -31.97 -6.21 4.12
C SER A 46 -30.77 -6.40 5.04
N PHE A 47 -30.61 -7.61 5.56
CA PHE A 47 -29.47 -7.96 6.42
C PHE A 47 -28.15 -7.94 5.65
N VAL A 48 -28.13 -8.52 4.44
CA VAL A 48 -26.93 -8.53 3.58
C VAL A 48 -26.54 -7.11 3.15
N ARG A 49 -27.50 -6.26 2.77
CA ARG A 49 -27.23 -4.85 2.42
C ARG A 49 -26.67 -4.08 3.61
N LEU A 50 -27.29 -4.21 4.79
CA LEU A 50 -26.83 -3.55 6.00
C LEU A 50 -25.39 -3.94 6.32
N ALA A 51 -25.09 -5.24 6.29
CA ALA A 51 -23.76 -5.72 6.59
C ALA A 51 -22.72 -5.35 5.54
N GLY A 52 -23.06 -5.45 4.25
CA GLY A 52 -22.14 -5.09 3.16
C GLY A 52 -21.85 -3.59 3.08
N VAL A 53 -22.82 -2.73 3.38
CA VAL A 53 -22.59 -1.27 3.51
C VAL A 53 -21.77 -0.95 4.76
N SER A 54 -22.09 -1.59 5.88
CA SER A 54 -21.34 -1.38 7.13
C SER A 54 -19.90 -1.86 7.02
N GLY A 55 -19.68 -3.02 6.42
CA GLY A 55 -18.35 -3.56 6.14
C GLY A 55 -17.54 -2.69 5.18
N LEU A 56 -18.18 -2.18 4.12
CA LEU A 56 -17.57 -1.22 3.21
C LEU A 56 -17.10 0.04 3.95
N LEU A 57 -17.99 0.68 4.71
CA LEU A 57 -17.68 1.94 5.39
C LEU A 57 -16.64 1.73 6.51
N ALA A 58 -16.84 0.72 7.35
CA ALA A 58 -15.92 0.40 8.43
C ALA A 58 -14.53 0.04 7.90
N GLY A 59 -14.47 -0.80 6.87
CA GLY A 59 -13.21 -1.19 6.23
C GLY A 59 -12.51 0.00 5.57
N ALA A 60 -13.22 0.81 4.78
CA ALA A 60 -12.65 1.97 4.11
C ALA A 60 -12.07 3.00 5.11
N ILE A 61 -12.82 3.31 6.18
CA ILE A 61 -12.38 4.24 7.22
C ILE A 61 -11.18 3.67 7.98
N SER A 62 -11.23 2.40 8.40
CA SER A 62 -10.13 1.75 9.12
C SER A 62 -8.87 1.72 8.28
N MET A 63 -8.99 1.44 6.98
CA MET A 63 -7.87 1.40 6.07
C MET A 63 -7.26 2.79 5.81
N ALA A 64 -8.09 3.83 5.64
CA ALA A 64 -7.59 5.20 5.53
C ALA A 64 -6.87 5.65 6.81
N ALA A 65 -7.44 5.36 7.97
CA ALA A 65 -6.82 5.69 9.24
C ALA A 65 -5.47 4.97 9.42
N GLY A 66 -5.43 3.67 9.11
CA GLY A 66 -4.19 2.88 9.17
C GLY A 66 -3.11 3.39 8.21
N GLU A 67 -3.48 3.73 6.98
CA GLU A 67 -2.55 4.28 5.98
C GLU A 67 -2.01 5.66 6.40
N TYR A 68 -2.89 6.54 6.91
CA TYR A 68 -2.49 7.86 7.42
C TYR A 68 -1.51 7.73 8.58
N VAL A 69 -1.87 6.94 9.60
CA VAL A 69 -1.05 6.76 10.81
C VAL A 69 0.29 6.13 10.45
N SER A 70 0.30 5.10 9.60
CA SER A 70 1.53 4.43 9.20
C SER A 70 2.49 5.36 8.47
N LEU A 71 2.02 6.09 7.45
CA LEU A 71 2.89 7.00 6.69
C LEU A 71 3.29 8.22 7.51
N LYS A 72 2.41 8.75 8.35
CA LYS A 72 2.74 9.87 9.22
C LYS A 72 3.81 9.49 10.24
N ALA A 73 3.69 8.32 10.88
CA ALA A 73 4.70 7.82 11.81
C ALA A 73 6.05 7.58 11.11
N GLN A 74 6.04 7.04 9.89
CA GLN A 74 7.27 6.89 9.09
C GLN A 74 7.92 8.25 8.79
N ALA A 75 7.14 9.24 8.36
CA ALA A 75 7.65 10.58 8.10
C ALA A 75 8.22 11.23 9.37
N GLU A 76 7.52 11.13 10.51
CA GLU A 76 7.98 11.68 11.79
C GLU A 76 9.28 11.01 12.28
N LEU A 77 9.45 9.70 12.05
CA LEU A 77 10.70 8.99 12.35
C LEU A 77 11.85 9.52 11.49
N VAL A 78 11.63 9.68 10.18
CA VAL A 78 12.68 10.22 9.29
C VAL A 78 12.99 11.67 9.63
N GLU A 79 11.98 12.51 9.88
CA GLU A 79 12.18 13.89 10.34
C GLU A 79 13.03 13.96 11.61
N ARG A 80 12.83 13.00 12.53
CA ARG A 80 13.62 12.91 13.76
C ARG A 80 15.08 12.56 13.50
N GLU A 81 15.35 11.55 12.68
CA GLU A 81 16.72 11.15 12.34
C GLU A 81 17.44 12.26 11.56
N LEU A 82 16.76 12.93 10.62
CA LEU A 82 17.33 14.09 9.91
C LEU A 82 17.69 15.24 10.85
N GLU A 83 16.96 15.43 11.94
CA GLU A 83 17.31 16.44 12.94
C GLU A 83 18.50 16.03 13.79
N ILE A 84 18.63 14.75 14.14
CA ILE A 84 19.81 14.22 14.82
C ILE A 84 21.05 14.43 13.94
N GLU A 85 20.95 14.03 12.67
CA GLU A 85 22.03 14.14 11.70
C GLU A 85 22.46 15.59 11.46
N ARG A 86 21.49 16.51 11.34
CA ARG A 86 21.77 17.94 11.24
C ARG A 86 22.55 18.47 12.44
N ILE A 87 22.26 17.99 13.65
CA ILE A 87 22.98 18.37 14.87
C ILE A 87 24.39 17.77 14.83
N SER A 88 24.54 16.50 14.46
CA SER A 88 25.83 15.82 14.36
C SER A 88 26.79 16.51 13.38
N ILE A 89 26.31 16.85 12.18
CA ILE A 89 27.07 17.60 11.16
C ILE A 89 27.52 18.97 11.69
N ALA A 90 26.67 19.65 12.46
CA ALA A 90 26.98 20.97 13.02
C ALA A 90 27.96 20.91 14.21
N GLU A 91 27.84 19.89 15.06
CA GLU A 91 28.64 19.78 16.29
C GLU A 91 29.99 19.06 16.06
N ASN A 92 30.04 18.08 15.15
CA ASN A 92 31.21 17.20 14.93
C ASN A 92 31.52 16.96 13.43
N PRO A 93 31.75 18.00 12.61
CA PRO A 93 31.91 17.86 11.16
C PRO A 93 33.06 16.94 10.74
N GLU A 94 34.16 16.91 11.52
CA GLU A 94 35.31 16.04 11.26
C GLU A 94 34.98 14.56 11.46
N ALA A 95 34.08 14.24 12.39
CA ALA A 95 33.63 12.88 12.64
C ALA A 95 32.67 12.41 11.54
N GLU A 96 31.72 13.26 11.16
CA GLU A 96 30.77 12.96 10.07
C GLU A 96 31.47 12.80 8.71
N GLU A 97 32.48 13.64 8.41
CA GLU A 97 33.29 13.46 7.20
C GLU A 97 34.00 12.10 7.19
N ALA A 98 34.57 11.68 8.34
CA ALA A 98 35.25 10.40 8.46
C ALA A 98 34.27 9.22 8.33
N GLU A 99 33.06 9.36 8.86
CA GLU A 99 31.98 8.38 8.72
C GLU A 99 31.54 8.24 7.26
N LEU A 100 31.26 9.35 6.58
CA LEU A 100 30.89 9.33 5.16
C LEU A 100 32.01 8.74 4.28
N ALA A 101 33.28 9.07 4.57
CA ALA A 101 34.41 8.47 3.89
C ALA A 101 34.46 6.94 4.11
N ALA A 102 34.19 6.47 5.33
CA ALA A 102 34.14 5.03 5.62
C ALA A 102 33.03 4.33 4.84
N ILE A 103 31.83 4.92 4.76
CA ILE A 103 30.71 4.39 3.95
C ILE A 103 31.13 4.25 2.47
N TYR A 104 31.82 5.25 1.92
CA TYR A 104 32.28 5.17 0.53
C TYR A 104 33.37 4.11 0.30
N VAL A 105 34.25 3.89 1.28
CA VAL A 105 35.21 2.78 1.22
C VAL A 105 34.49 1.44 1.19
N GLU A 106 33.46 1.25 2.03
CA GLU A 106 32.64 0.03 2.00
C GLU A 106 31.91 -0.17 0.66
N ARG A 107 31.54 0.93 -0.01
CA ARG A 107 30.96 0.93 -1.36
C ARG A 107 31.99 0.74 -2.47
N GLY A 108 33.28 0.60 -2.12
CA GLY A 108 34.36 0.21 -3.03
C GLY A 108 35.22 1.36 -3.55
N LEU A 109 35.12 2.57 -2.99
CA LEU A 109 36.07 3.64 -3.28
C LEU A 109 37.41 3.37 -2.60
N ASP A 110 38.50 3.80 -3.23
CA ASP A 110 39.81 3.83 -2.58
C ASP A 110 39.78 4.83 -1.40
N PRO A 111 40.44 4.57 -0.26
CA PRO A 111 40.41 5.45 0.91
C PRO A 111 40.80 6.90 0.62
N GLU A 112 41.76 7.14 -0.28
CA GLU A 112 42.17 8.51 -0.63
C GLU A 112 41.07 9.24 -1.40
N GLN A 113 40.37 8.52 -2.29
CA GLN A 113 39.27 9.07 -3.08
C GLN A 113 38.02 9.27 -2.22
N ALA A 114 37.69 8.32 -1.34
CA ALA A 114 36.57 8.41 -0.42
C ALA A 114 36.69 9.63 0.50
N GLY A 115 37.88 9.88 1.06
CA GLY A 115 38.13 11.07 1.88
C GLY A 115 37.94 12.37 1.12
N ARG A 116 38.44 12.46 -0.13
CA ARG A 116 38.24 13.66 -0.96
C ARG A 116 36.77 13.92 -1.29
N VAL A 117 36.03 12.87 -1.64
CA VAL A 117 34.59 12.95 -1.95
C VAL A 117 33.80 13.37 -0.72
N ALA A 118 34.07 12.76 0.43
CA ALA A 118 33.42 13.13 1.70
C ALA A 118 33.69 14.60 2.05
N ALA A 119 34.94 15.07 2.01
CA ALA A 119 35.29 16.46 2.28
C ALA A 119 34.57 17.45 1.35
N GLU A 120 34.43 17.11 0.05
CA GLU A 120 33.76 17.98 -0.92
C GLU A 120 32.24 18.02 -0.69
N LEU A 121 31.61 16.89 -0.36
CA LEU A 121 30.17 16.83 -0.04
C LEU A 121 29.84 17.47 1.31
N MET A 122 30.73 17.36 2.29
CA MET A 122 30.62 17.99 3.61
C MET A 122 30.81 19.52 3.58
N SER A 123 31.29 20.08 2.47
CA SER A 123 31.51 21.53 2.34
C SER A 123 30.21 22.36 2.33
N ASP A 124 29.08 21.73 2.01
CA ASP A 124 27.74 22.32 2.07
C ASP A 124 26.88 21.49 3.05
N PRO A 125 26.45 22.07 4.20
CA PRO A 125 25.65 21.35 5.19
C PRO A 125 24.33 20.77 4.67
N GLU A 126 23.70 21.39 3.66
CA GLU A 126 22.46 20.85 3.08
C GLU A 126 22.75 19.62 2.22
N VAL A 127 23.85 19.65 1.44
CA VAL A 127 24.31 18.52 0.64
C VAL A 127 24.80 17.39 1.55
N ALA A 128 25.56 17.71 2.59
CA ALA A 128 26.02 16.76 3.61
C ALA A 128 24.83 15.99 4.20
N LEU A 129 23.82 16.71 4.68
CA LEU A 129 22.61 16.11 5.25
C LEU A 129 21.86 15.23 4.25
N GLU A 130 21.72 15.68 3.00
CA GLU A 130 21.06 14.89 1.95
C GLU A 130 21.82 13.60 1.63
N VAL A 131 23.15 13.66 1.62
CA VAL A 131 24.03 12.51 1.37
C VAL A 131 24.01 11.55 2.56
N HIS A 132 24.20 12.01 3.79
CA HIS A 132 24.10 11.17 4.99
C HIS A 132 22.72 10.50 5.08
N ALA A 133 21.64 11.24 4.85
CA ALA A 133 20.29 10.68 4.84
C ALA A 133 20.13 9.52 3.83
N ARG A 134 20.76 9.61 2.65
CA ARG A 134 20.67 8.56 1.63
C ARG A 134 21.65 7.42 1.87
N GLU A 135 22.88 7.74 2.27
CA GLU A 135 23.98 6.80 2.32
C GLU A 135 24.00 6.01 3.63
N GLU A 136 23.64 6.65 4.74
CA GLU A 136 23.60 6.09 6.09
C GLU A 136 22.18 5.64 6.48
N LEU A 137 21.21 6.57 6.44
CA LEU A 137 19.83 6.28 6.87
C LEU A 137 19.02 5.51 5.80
N GLY A 138 19.50 5.48 4.55
CA GLY A 138 18.83 4.80 3.44
C GLY A 138 17.50 5.43 3.02
N VAL A 139 17.28 6.70 3.36
CA VAL A 139 16.03 7.43 3.09
C VAL A 139 16.28 8.62 2.17
N ASP A 140 15.31 8.91 1.31
CA ASP A 140 15.33 10.14 0.52
C ASP A 140 14.56 11.23 1.30
N PRO A 141 15.25 12.27 1.82
CA PRO A 141 14.61 13.32 2.61
C PRO A 141 13.56 14.10 1.81
N SER A 142 13.63 14.05 0.47
CA SER A 142 12.68 14.72 -0.42
C SER A 142 11.41 13.90 -0.72
N GLN A 143 11.35 12.62 -0.30
CA GLN A 143 10.28 11.68 -0.67
C GLN A 143 9.60 11.02 0.55
N LEU A 144 9.25 11.80 1.57
CA LEU A 144 8.51 11.32 2.75
C LEU A 144 7.05 10.89 2.46
N GLY A 145 6.57 11.16 1.24
CA GLY A 145 5.20 10.87 0.81
C GLY A 145 4.17 11.85 1.38
N ASN A 146 2.90 11.66 1.01
CA ASN A 146 1.78 12.46 1.50
C ASN A 146 0.77 11.56 2.21
N PRO A 147 0.74 11.55 3.56
CA PRO A 147 -0.16 10.69 4.33
C PRO A 147 -1.63 10.89 4.00
N VAL A 148 -2.06 12.13 3.76
CA VAL A 148 -3.45 12.46 3.41
C VAL A 148 -3.81 11.93 2.02
N ALA A 149 -2.92 12.10 1.04
CA ALA A 149 -3.14 11.60 -0.31
C ALA A 149 -3.22 10.07 -0.34
N ALA A 150 -2.31 9.39 0.36
CA ALA A 150 -2.31 7.94 0.45
C ALA A 150 -3.54 7.39 1.17
N ALA A 151 -3.94 7.99 2.30
CA ALA A 151 -5.15 7.62 3.01
C ALA A 151 -6.42 7.82 2.16
N THR A 152 -6.52 8.95 1.45
CA THR A 152 -7.66 9.25 0.57
C THR A 152 -7.72 8.28 -0.60
N ALA A 153 -6.57 7.99 -1.23
CA ALA A 153 -6.49 7.04 -2.34
C ALA A 153 -6.86 5.61 -1.88
N SER A 154 -6.40 5.22 -0.69
CA SER A 154 -6.73 3.94 -0.05
C SER A 154 -8.23 3.82 0.22
N PHE A 155 -8.84 4.83 0.85
CA PHE A 155 -10.28 4.89 1.14
C PHE A 155 -11.12 4.74 -0.12
N LEU A 156 -10.84 5.54 -1.15
CA LEU A 156 -11.61 5.54 -2.39
C LEU A 156 -11.45 4.22 -3.13
N ALA A 157 -10.23 3.69 -3.20
CA ALA A 157 -9.97 2.42 -3.85
C ALA A 157 -10.67 1.25 -3.13
N PHE A 158 -10.61 1.22 -1.80
CA PHE A 158 -11.34 0.25 -0.98
C PHE A 158 -12.84 0.34 -1.21
N ALA A 159 -13.41 1.54 -1.10
CA ALA A 159 -14.83 1.75 -1.30
C ALA A 159 -15.28 1.28 -2.68
N VAL A 160 -14.53 1.58 -3.74
CA VAL A 160 -14.80 1.10 -5.10
C VAL A 160 -14.75 -0.43 -5.18
N GLY A 161 -13.70 -1.06 -4.64
CA GLY A 161 -13.55 -2.52 -4.63
C GLY A 161 -14.69 -3.21 -3.89
N ALA A 162 -15.01 -2.71 -2.69
CA ALA A 162 -16.07 -3.24 -1.83
C ALA A 162 -17.48 -3.00 -2.38
N PHE A 163 -17.67 -1.96 -3.20
CA PHE A 163 -18.97 -1.65 -3.79
C PHE A 163 -19.36 -2.65 -4.88
N VAL A 164 -18.40 -3.16 -5.67
CA VAL A 164 -18.67 -4.12 -6.76
C VAL A 164 -19.55 -5.30 -6.33
N PRO A 165 -19.20 -6.10 -5.30
CA PRO A 165 -20.01 -7.25 -4.88
C PRO A 165 -21.34 -6.86 -4.22
N LEU A 166 -21.49 -5.60 -3.81
CA LEU A 166 -22.71 -5.08 -3.19
C LEU A 166 -23.78 -4.71 -4.23
N VAL A 167 -23.38 -4.29 -5.44
CA VAL A 167 -24.31 -3.87 -6.51
C VAL A 167 -25.46 -4.87 -6.76
N PRO A 168 -25.20 -6.20 -6.88
CA PRO A 168 -26.27 -7.16 -7.11
C PRO A 168 -27.32 -7.23 -5.98
N TRP A 169 -26.93 -6.91 -4.75
CA TRP A 169 -27.82 -6.90 -3.58
C TRP A 169 -28.63 -5.61 -3.44
N LEU A 170 -28.23 -4.52 -4.10
CA LEU A 170 -29.00 -3.27 -4.12
C LEU A 170 -30.26 -3.39 -4.98
N VAL A 171 -30.20 -4.21 -6.04
CA VAL A 171 -31.29 -4.37 -7.02
C VAL A 171 -31.96 -5.74 -6.98
N GLY A 172 -31.31 -6.74 -6.40
CA GLY A 172 -31.76 -8.13 -6.38
C GLY A 172 -31.93 -8.70 -4.97
N SER A 173 -32.40 -9.94 -4.93
CA SER A 173 -32.63 -10.69 -3.69
C SER A 173 -32.50 -12.20 -3.92
N GLY A 174 -32.33 -12.95 -2.83
CA GLY A 174 -32.29 -14.41 -2.87
C GLY A 174 -31.08 -14.99 -3.61
N THR A 175 -31.18 -16.24 -4.05
CA THR A 175 -30.06 -17.01 -4.63
C THR A 175 -29.47 -16.38 -5.90
N GLY A 176 -30.28 -15.66 -6.67
CA GLY A 176 -29.80 -14.94 -7.86
C GLY A 176 -28.80 -13.82 -7.51
N ALA A 177 -29.06 -13.07 -6.43
CA ALA A 177 -28.16 -12.03 -5.95
C ALA A 177 -26.84 -12.60 -5.41
N VAL A 178 -26.89 -13.77 -4.76
CA VAL A 178 -25.68 -14.50 -4.30
C VAL A 178 -24.76 -14.82 -5.46
N TRP A 179 -25.27 -15.46 -6.50
CA TRP A 179 -24.46 -15.83 -7.68
C TRP A 179 -23.96 -14.61 -8.45
N ALA A 180 -24.80 -13.59 -8.63
CA ALA A 180 -24.39 -12.35 -9.26
C ALA A 180 -23.27 -11.64 -8.48
N SER A 181 -23.35 -11.63 -7.15
CA SER A 181 -22.31 -11.10 -6.26
C SER A 181 -21.01 -11.89 -6.37
N ALA A 182 -21.08 -13.23 -6.32
CA ALA A 182 -19.91 -14.09 -6.49
C ALA A 182 -19.23 -13.91 -7.85
N VAL A 183 -20.00 -13.90 -8.94
CA VAL A 183 -19.48 -13.72 -10.31
C VAL A 183 -18.87 -12.33 -10.50
N SER A 184 -19.54 -11.28 -10.00
CA SER A 184 -18.98 -9.92 -10.05
C SER A 184 -17.70 -9.79 -9.24
N GLY A 185 -17.62 -10.42 -8.07
CA GLY A 185 -16.41 -10.48 -7.24
C GLY A 185 -15.24 -11.17 -7.95
N VAL A 186 -15.48 -12.35 -8.52
CA VAL A 186 -14.48 -13.10 -9.31
C VAL A 186 -14.04 -12.29 -10.55
N GLY A 187 -15.00 -11.69 -11.26
CA GLY A 187 -14.72 -10.84 -12.42
C GLY A 187 -13.85 -9.63 -12.06
N ALA A 188 -14.20 -8.92 -10.99
CA ALA A 188 -13.40 -7.79 -10.52
C ALA A 188 -12.02 -8.21 -10.01
N ALA A 189 -11.89 -9.37 -9.34
CA ALA A 189 -10.61 -9.87 -8.89
C ALA A 189 -9.70 -10.19 -10.09
N ALA A 190 -10.25 -10.78 -11.15
CA ALA A 190 -9.53 -11.00 -12.40
C ALA A 190 -9.14 -9.67 -13.09
N LEU A 191 -10.04 -8.68 -13.10
CA LEU A 191 -9.74 -7.36 -13.67
C LEU A 191 -8.62 -6.64 -12.91
N VAL A 192 -8.67 -6.63 -11.58
CA VAL A 192 -7.62 -6.08 -10.72
C VAL A 192 -6.30 -6.81 -10.97
N GLY A 193 -6.31 -8.15 -10.98
CA GLY A 193 -5.12 -8.94 -11.29
C GLY A 193 -4.53 -8.64 -12.68
N GLY A 194 -5.37 -8.46 -13.69
CA GLY A 194 -4.95 -8.10 -15.05
C GLY A 194 -4.41 -6.68 -15.16
N LEU A 195 -5.01 -5.71 -14.46
CA LEU A 195 -4.52 -4.35 -14.38
C LEU A 195 -3.14 -4.31 -13.71
N LEU A 196 -2.98 -5.00 -12.59
CA LEU A 196 -1.69 -5.12 -11.89
C LEU A 196 -0.63 -5.79 -12.75
N ALA A 197 -0.99 -6.81 -13.53
CA ALA A 197 -0.07 -7.43 -14.48
C ALA A 197 0.44 -6.44 -15.52
N ARG A 198 -0.43 -5.59 -16.07
CA ARG A 198 -0.02 -4.54 -17.01
C ARG A 198 0.83 -3.46 -16.35
N LEU A 199 0.47 -3.04 -15.14
CA LEU A 199 1.22 -2.01 -14.40
C LEU A 199 2.61 -2.48 -13.96
N THR A 200 2.77 -3.79 -13.72
CA THR A 200 4.04 -4.39 -13.26
C THR A 200 4.81 -5.11 -14.36
N GLU A 201 4.32 -5.06 -15.60
CA GLU A 201 4.88 -5.79 -16.76
C GLU A 201 5.11 -7.29 -16.49
N ARG A 202 4.19 -7.90 -15.73
CA ARG A 202 4.21 -9.33 -15.42
C ARG A 202 3.17 -10.09 -16.23
N SER A 203 3.31 -11.42 -16.26
CA SER A 203 2.36 -12.31 -16.94
C SER A 203 0.94 -12.14 -16.37
N VAL A 204 -0.01 -11.79 -17.23
CA VAL A 204 -1.43 -11.59 -16.88
C VAL A 204 -2.02 -12.81 -16.17
N VAL A 205 -1.80 -14.01 -16.73
CA VAL A 205 -2.33 -15.26 -16.17
C VAL A 205 -1.90 -15.47 -14.73
N ARG A 206 -0.62 -15.25 -14.41
CA ARG A 206 -0.10 -15.46 -13.03
C ARG A 206 -0.72 -14.49 -12.03
N MET A 207 -0.87 -13.21 -12.40
CA MET A 207 -1.43 -12.20 -11.49
C MET A 207 -2.93 -12.40 -11.27
N VAL A 208 -3.67 -12.75 -12.33
CA VAL A 208 -5.09 -13.10 -12.24
C VAL A 208 -5.29 -14.32 -11.35
N VAL A 209 -4.55 -15.41 -11.61
CA VAL A 209 -4.64 -16.64 -10.80
C VAL A 209 -4.30 -16.35 -9.34
N ARG A 210 -3.23 -15.60 -9.06
CA ARG A 210 -2.89 -15.18 -7.70
C ARG A 210 -4.05 -14.45 -7.01
N GLN A 211 -4.65 -13.47 -7.70
CA GLN A 211 -5.74 -12.68 -7.13
C GLN A 211 -6.98 -13.54 -6.86
N LEU A 212 -7.30 -14.45 -7.78
CA LEU A 212 -8.42 -15.38 -7.63
C LEU A 212 -8.19 -16.39 -6.50
N LEU A 213 -6.97 -16.89 -6.32
CA LEU A 213 -6.64 -17.80 -5.23
C LEU A 213 -6.76 -17.12 -3.86
N VAL A 214 -6.28 -15.88 -3.74
CA VAL A 214 -6.41 -15.10 -2.50
C VAL A 214 -7.88 -14.79 -2.20
N ALA A 215 -8.63 -14.29 -3.19
CA ALA A 215 -10.05 -13.99 -3.04
C ALA A 215 -10.87 -15.24 -2.72
N GLY A 216 -10.64 -16.33 -3.46
CA GLY A 216 -11.32 -17.61 -3.27
C GLY A 216 -11.03 -18.23 -1.91
N GLY A 217 -9.78 -18.16 -1.44
CA GLY A 217 -9.40 -18.62 -0.10
C GLY A 217 -10.12 -17.85 1.01
N ALA A 218 -10.16 -16.53 0.93
CA ALA A 218 -10.87 -15.68 1.89
C ALA A 218 -12.39 -15.96 1.89
N CYS A 219 -13.00 -16.09 0.71
CA CYS A 219 -14.43 -16.40 0.57
C CYS A 219 -14.75 -17.79 1.13
N MET A 220 -13.90 -18.78 0.88
CA MET A 220 -14.10 -20.15 1.39
C MET A 220 -14.02 -20.18 2.92
N ALA A 221 -13.05 -19.50 3.51
CA ALA A 221 -12.90 -19.41 4.96
C ALA A 221 -14.11 -18.73 5.62
N THR A 222 -14.55 -17.59 5.09
CA THR A 222 -15.70 -16.84 5.62
C THR A 222 -17.03 -17.55 5.42
N TYR A 223 -17.23 -18.22 4.28
CA TYR A 223 -18.40 -19.07 4.06
C TYR A 223 -18.46 -20.25 5.05
N ALA A 224 -17.33 -20.92 5.29
CA ALA A 224 -17.27 -22.01 6.27
C ALA A 224 -17.59 -21.52 7.70
N ILE A 225 -17.02 -20.38 8.11
CA ILE A 225 -17.31 -19.76 9.41
C ILE A 225 -18.79 -19.37 9.51
N GLY A 226 -19.33 -18.71 8.48
CA GLY A 226 -20.74 -18.32 8.42
C GLY A 226 -21.69 -19.51 8.53
N GLY A 227 -21.37 -20.61 7.86
CA GLY A 227 -22.14 -21.85 7.95
C GLY A 227 -22.11 -22.49 9.34
N VAL A 228 -20.95 -22.55 9.99
CA VAL A 228 -20.82 -23.08 11.37
C VAL A 228 -21.57 -22.20 12.36
N LEU A 229 -21.41 -20.88 12.28
CA LEU A 229 -22.09 -19.94 13.19
C LEU A 229 -23.60 -19.94 12.96
N GLY A 230 -24.05 -19.94 11.70
CA GLY A 230 -25.47 -20.03 11.35
C GLY A 230 -26.12 -21.30 11.89
N ALA A 231 -25.41 -22.45 11.84
CA ALA A 231 -25.89 -23.69 12.42
C ALA A 231 -25.95 -23.68 13.97
N SER A 232 -25.21 -22.78 14.63
CA SER A 232 -25.17 -22.67 16.10
C SER A 232 -26.14 -21.65 16.69
N VAL A 233 -26.63 -20.71 15.86
CA VAL A 233 -27.56 -19.63 16.27
C VAL A 233 -29.01 -19.94 15.86
N ALA A 234 -29.21 -20.92 14.96
CA ALA A 234 -30.52 -21.40 14.52
C ALA A 234 -31.19 -22.38 15.49
#